data_AF-A0A3S3NVJ0-F1
#
_entry.id   AF-A0A3S3NVJ0-F1
#
_cell.length_a   1.000
_cell.length_b   1.000
_cell.length_c   1.000
_cell.angle_alpha   90.00
_cell.angle_beta   90.00
_cell.angle_gamma   90.00
#
_symmetry.space_group_name_H-M   'P 1'
#
loop_
_entity.id
_entity.type
_entity.pdbx_description
1 polymer ?
#
loop_
_entity_poly.entity_id
_entity_poly.type
_entity_poly.pdbx_seq_one_letter_code
_entity_poly.pdbx_strand_id
1 'polypeptide(L)'
;MIFETRKQLQKLDYSIFVIKIKDDIVETVKSFKYLGVMFDEHLSFKYHVEYITKKIGQRVNFLQRIGKNLSKWTKLLIYNTIILPHFDYCSSITWHQNKCDIQQLQIYQNKAMRCILNCNKY
;
A
#
# COMPACT_ATOMS: atom_id res chain seq x y z
N MET A 1 -13.25 -27.43 -6.59
CA MET A 1 -12.98 -26.13 -7.24
C MET A 1 -12.94 -25.08 -6.13
N ILE A 2 -11.83 -24.36 -5.97
CA ILE A 2 -11.49 -23.55 -4.77
C ILE A 2 -12.17 -22.17 -4.83
N PHE A 3 -13.49 -22.14 -5.00
CA PHE A 3 -14.27 -20.90 -4.99
C PHE A 3 -15.50 -21.10 -4.10
N GLU A 4 -15.30 -20.97 -2.80
CA GLU A 4 -16.38 -20.94 -1.81
C GLU A 4 -16.44 -19.58 -1.09
N THR A 5 -17.53 -19.35 -0.35
CA THR A 5 -17.70 -18.10 0.39
C THR A 5 -16.68 -17.95 1.54
N ARG A 6 -16.28 -16.71 1.84
CA ARG A 6 -15.27 -16.38 2.86
C ARG A 6 -15.57 -17.00 4.24
N LYS A 7 -16.84 -17.16 4.61
CA LYS A 7 -17.27 -17.78 5.88
C LYS A 7 -17.05 -19.30 5.91
N GLN A 8 -17.10 -19.97 4.75
CA GLN A 8 -16.85 -21.41 4.62
C GLN A 8 -15.34 -21.69 4.53
N LEU A 9 -14.60 -20.85 3.82
CA LEU A 9 -13.14 -20.91 3.72
C LEU A 9 -12.40 -20.72 5.05
N GLN A 10 -12.99 -20.02 6.03
CA GLN A 10 -12.42 -19.88 7.38
C GLN A 10 -12.52 -21.15 8.24
N LYS A 11 -13.34 -22.13 7.84
CA LYS A 11 -13.51 -23.40 8.55
C LYS A 11 -12.55 -24.50 8.06
N LEU A 12 -11.78 -24.22 7.01
CA LEU A 12 -10.85 -25.18 6.43
C LEU A 12 -9.48 -25.03 7.08
N ASP A 13 -8.92 -26.14 7.56
CA ASP A 13 -7.53 -26.20 8.02
C ASP A 13 -6.60 -26.24 6.80
N TYR A 14 -6.00 -25.09 6.48
CA TYR A 14 -5.08 -24.93 5.33
C TYR A 14 -3.77 -25.72 5.47
N SER A 15 -3.48 -26.25 6.67
CA SER A 15 -2.32 -27.07 6.99
C SER A 15 -2.29 -28.44 6.29
N ILE A 16 -3.41 -28.84 5.65
CA ILE A 16 -3.56 -30.15 5.02
C ILE A 16 -3.27 -30.11 3.50
N PHE A 17 -3.23 -28.93 2.87
CA PHE A 17 -3.13 -28.82 1.41
C PHE A 17 -1.68 -28.57 0.95
N VAL A 18 -0.98 -29.66 0.60
CA VAL A 18 0.39 -29.60 0.07
C VAL A 18 0.37 -29.48 -1.45
N ILE A 19 0.77 -28.33 -1.97
CA ILE A 19 0.91 -28.09 -3.41
C ILE A 19 2.30 -28.55 -3.86
N LYS A 20 2.35 -29.46 -4.84
CA LYS A 20 3.60 -29.90 -5.48
C LYS A 20 3.62 -29.48 -6.93
N ILE A 21 4.72 -28.89 -7.37
CA ILE A 21 4.98 -28.63 -8.78
C ILE A 21 6.13 -29.57 -9.19
N LYS A 22 5.80 -30.57 -10.01
CA LYS A 22 6.69 -31.71 -10.28
C LYS A 22 7.06 -32.43 -8.97
N ASP A 23 8.30 -32.27 -8.51
CA ASP A 23 8.82 -32.86 -7.27
C ASP A 23 9.04 -31.83 -6.15
N ASP A 24 8.90 -30.53 -6.43
CA ASP A 24 9.12 -29.46 -5.47
C ASP A 24 7.84 -29.12 -4.71
N ILE A 25 7.94 -29.09 -3.38
CA ILE A 25 6.87 -28.66 -2.49
C ILE A 25 6.86 -27.13 -2.45
N VAL A 26 5.73 -26.53 -2.80
CA VAL A 26 5.55 -25.09 -2.72
C VAL A 26 5.32 -24.70 -1.26
N GLU A 27 6.17 -23.81 -0.76
CA GLU A 27 6.03 -23.29 0.60
C GLU A 27 4.77 -22.42 0.74
N THR A 28 3.96 -22.71 1.75
CA THR A 28 2.81 -21.89 2.14
C THR A 28 3.27 -20.79 3.09
N VAL A 29 3.30 -19.55 2.60
CA VAL A 29 3.65 -18.37 3.39
C VAL A 29 2.44 -17.47 3.64
N LYS A 30 2.38 -16.83 4.82
CA LYS A 30 1.27 -15.94 5.19
C LYS A 30 1.22 -14.65 4.36
N SER A 31 2.38 -14.17 3.95
CA SER A 31 2.51 -13.07 3.01
C SER A 31 3.73 -13.24 2.12
N PHE A 32 3.63 -12.81 0.87
CA PHE A 32 4.74 -12.82 -0.08
C PHE A 32 4.78 -11.54 -0.89
N LYS A 33 5.97 -11.15 -1.33
CA LYS A 33 6.15 -9.97 -2.18
C LYS A 33 6.32 -10.39 -3.63
N TYR A 34 5.46 -9.87 -4.50
CA TYR A 34 5.52 -10.11 -5.94
C TYR A 34 5.41 -8.81 -6.73
N LEU A 35 6.39 -8.56 -7.60
CA LEU A 35 6.54 -7.35 -8.41
C LEU A 35 6.51 -6.01 -7.65
N GLY A 36 6.59 -6.02 -6.31
CA GLY A 36 6.48 -4.81 -5.49
C GLY A 36 5.21 -4.73 -4.64
N VAL A 37 4.25 -5.62 -4.90
CA VAL A 37 3.01 -5.78 -4.13
C VAL A 37 3.18 -6.86 -3.08
N MET A 38 2.59 -6.66 -1.90
CA MET A 38 2.55 -7.69 -0.85
C MET A 38 1.19 -8.36 -0.90
N PHE A 39 1.19 -9.67 -1.13
CA PHE A 39 -0.01 -10.49 -1.15
C PHE A 39 -0.10 -11.22 0.18
N ASP A 40 -1.32 -11.25 0.72
CA ASP A 40 -1.64 -11.97 1.95
C ASP A 40 -2.51 -13.17 1.59
N GLU A 41 -2.51 -14.20 2.45
CA GLU A 41 -3.33 -15.41 2.29
C GLU A 41 -4.82 -15.11 1.95
N HIS A 42 -5.38 -14.07 2.57
CA HIS A 42 -6.78 -13.69 2.36
C HIS A 42 -6.99 -12.58 1.32
N LEU A 43 -5.95 -12.23 0.55
CA LEU A 43 -5.96 -11.09 -0.39
C LEU A 43 -6.52 -9.82 0.26
N SER A 44 -6.24 -9.64 1.54
CA SER A 44 -6.67 -8.46 2.29
C SER A 44 -5.76 -7.26 2.07
N PHE A 45 -4.54 -7.48 1.55
CA PHE A 45 -3.55 -6.45 1.25
C PHE A 45 -3.27 -5.45 2.40
N LYS A 46 -3.54 -5.82 3.65
CA LYS A 46 -3.34 -4.93 4.81
C LYS A 46 -1.86 -4.61 4.98
N TYR A 47 -1.02 -5.65 4.91
CA TYR A 47 0.42 -5.49 4.98
C TYR A 47 0.96 -4.65 3.80
N HIS A 48 0.31 -4.72 2.63
CA HIS A 48 0.66 -3.89 1.49
C HIS A 48 0.32 -2.41 1.72
N VAL A 49 -0.87 -2.09 2.24
CA VAL A 49 -1.25 -0.70 2.54
C VAL A 49 -0.34 -0.12 3.60
N GLU A 50 -0.03 -0.85 4.67
CA GLU A 50 0.92 -0.40 5.70
C GLU A 50 2.31 -0.15 5.11
N TYR A 51 2.78 -1.05 4.24
CA TYR A 51 4.05 -0.92 3.55
C TYR A 51 4.12 0.34 2.67
N ILE A 52 3.09 0.58 1.86
CA ILE A 52 3.00 1.79 1.02
C ILE A 52 2.89 3.04 1.88
N THR A 53 2.03 3.02 2.89
CA THR A 53 1.79 4.16 3.78
C THR A 53 3.07 4.59 4.49
N LYS A 54 3.89 3.64 4.95
CA LYS A 54 5.21 3.91 5.54
C LYS A 54 6.16 4.55 4.52
N LYS A 55 6.21 4.03 3.29
CA LYS A 55 7.04 4.58 2.20
C LYS A 55 6.64 6.00 1.81
N ILE A 56 5.34 6.25 1.66
CA ILE A 56 4.80 7.56 1.31
C ILE A 56 5.04 8.53 2.47
N GLY A 57 4.78 8.10 3.71
CA GLY A 57 4.98 8.92 4.90
C GLY A 57 6.40 9.45 5.03
N GLN A 58 7.42 8.61 4.77
CA GLN A 58 8.82 9.04 4.77
C GLN A 58 9.10 10.14 3.72
N ARG A 59 8.57 9.99 2.50
CA ARG A 59 8.75 10.97 1.41
C ARG A 59 8.00 12.27 1.65
N VAL A 60 6.79 12.20 2.18
CA VAL A 60 6.01 13.38 2.58
C VAL A 60 6.70 14.13 3.71
N ASN A 61 7.24 13.42 4.70
CA ASN A 61 8.01 14.01 5.79
C ASN A 61 9.29 14.67 5.25
N PHE A 62 9.96 14.04 4.30
CA PHE A 62 11.10 14.64 3.61
C PHE A 62 10.70 15.94 2.89
N LEU A 63 9.64 15.91 2.07
CA LEU A 63 9.10 17.09 1.39
C LEU A 63 8.75 18.21 2.39
N GLN A 64 8.19 17.88 3.56
CA GLN A 64 7.90 18.87 4.61
C GLN A 64 9.15 19.54 5.20
N ARG A 65 10.26 18.81 5.30
CA ARG A 65 11.53 19.34 5.83
C ARG A 65 12.18 20.29 4.84
N ILE A 66 12.32 19.87 3.58
CA ILE A 66 12.97 20.67 2.53
C ILE A 66 12.04 21.76 1.97
N GLY A 67 10.73 21.55 2.05
CA GLY A 67 9.72 22.39 1.44
C GLY A 67 9.68 23.82 1.97
N LYS A 68 10.25 24.14 3.12
CA LYS A 68 10.28 25.52 3.62
C LYS A 68 11.07 26.46 2.69
N ASN A 69 12.09 25.94 2.01
CA ASN A 69 13.03 26.73 1.22
C ASN A 69 12.83 26.57 -0.29
N LEU A 70 11.78 25.84 -0.71
CA LEU A 70 11.52 25.52 -2.11
C LEU A 70 10.37 26.33 -2.68
N SER A 71 10.46 26.67 -3.98
CA SER A 71 9.34 27.27 -4.71
C SER A 71 8.16 26.30 -4.79
N LYS A 72 6.93 26.83 -4.91
CA LYS A 72 5.71 26.01 -5.06
C LYS A 72 5.81 25.05 -6.25
N TRP A 73 6.37 25.50 -7.36
CA TRP A 73 6.62 24.70 -8.56
C TRP A 73 7.53 23.52 -8.28
N THR A 74 8.65 23.76 -7.59
CA THR A 74 9.61 22.70 -7.24
C THR A 74 8.97 21.66 -6.31
N LYS A 75 8.15 22.08 -5.34
CA LYS A 75 7.41 21.15 -4.47
C LYS A 75 6.45 20.27 -5.26
N LEU A 76 5.72 20.87 -6.21
CA LEU A 76 4.78 20.14 -7.07
C LEU A 76 5.52 19.13 -7.95
N LEU A 77 6.65 19.53 -8.53
CA LEU A 77 7.50 18.64 -9.32
C LEU A 77 7.98 17.44 -8.49
N ILE A 78 8.49 17.68 -7.28
CA ILE A 78 8.92 16.61 -6.35
C ILE A 78 7.75 15.69 -6.01
N TYR A 79 6.57 16.26 -5.74
CA TYR A 79 5.39 15.46 -5.43
C TYR A 79 5.00 14.55 -6.60
N ASN A 80 4.88 15.09 -7.81
CA ASN A 80 4.49 14.34 -9.00
C ASN A 80 5.51 13.27 -9.40
N THR A 81 6.80 13.52 -9.17
CA THR A 81 7.87 12.60 -9.60
C THR A 81 8.22 11.55 -8.55
N ILE A 82 8.11 11.85 -7.26
CA ILE A 82 8.58 10.97 -6.18
C ILE A 82 7.44 10.37 -5.36
N ILE A 83 6.36 11.12 -5.13
CA ILE A 83 5.29 10.71 -4.22
C ILE A 83 4.12 10.10 -4.99
N LEU A 84 3.64 10.78 -6.03
CA LEU A 84 2.50 10.37 -6.84
C LEU A 84 2.63 8.95 -7.45
N PRO A 85 3.80 8.51 -7.96
CA PRO A 85 3.93 7.17 -8.52
C PRO A 85 3.65 6.05 -7.51
N HIS A 86 3.82 6.31 -6.21
CA HIS A 86 3.49 5.32 -5.17
C HIS A 86 1.99 5.21 -4.88
N PHE A 87 1.20 6.22 -5.23
CA PHE A 87 -0.25 6.17 -5.18
C PHE A 87 -0.82 5.54 -6.45
N ASP A 88 -0.26 5.89 -7.62
CA ASP A 88 -0.74 5.40 -8.92
C ASP A 88 -0.39 3.92 -9.13
N TYR A 89 0.78 3.49 -8.63
CA TYR A 89 1.19 2.10 -8.71
C TYR A 89 0.23 1.19 -7.92
N CYS A 90 -0.37 0.22 -8.61
CA CYS A 90 -1.34 -0.70 -8.06
C CYS A 90 -2.56 -0.02 -7.41
N SER A 91 -2.96 1.14 -7.93
CA SER A 91 -4.15 1.89 -7.49
C SER A 91 -5.42 1.04 -7.47
N SER A 92 -5.59 0.11 -8.43
CA SER A 92 -6.71 -0.83 -8.43
C SER A 92 -6.78 -1.68 -7.16
N ILE A 93 -5.64 -2.14 -6.64
CA ILE A 93 -5.57 -3.01 -5.46
C ILE A 93 -5.83 -2.21 -4.19
N THR A 94 -5.30 -1.00 -4.12
CA THR A 94 -5.44 -0.11 -2.94
C THR A 94 -6.83 0.50 -2.85
N TRP A 95 -7.50 0.76 -3.97
CA TRP A 95 -8.86 1.35 -3.98
C TRP A 95 -9.96 0.35 -3.62
N HIS A 96 -9.70 -0.95 -3.77
CA HIS A 96 -10.63 -2.01 -3.34
C HIS A 96 -10.56 -2.32 -1.82
N GLN A 97 -9.73 -1.59 -1.05
CA GLN A 97 -9.55 -1.81 0.38
C GLN A 97 -10.63 -1.18 1.25
N ASN A 98 -10.59 -1.50 2.55
CA ASN A 98 -11.51 -0.93 3.53
C ASN A 98 -11.37 0.60 3.58
N LYS A 99 -12.47 1.27 3.93
CA LYS A 99 -12.50 2.74 4.05
C LYS A 99 -11.43 3.28 5.00
N CYS A 100 -11.12 2.57 6.09
CA CYS A 100 -10.09 2.98 7.04
C CYS A 100 -8.69 3.04 6.39
N ASP A 101 -8.37 2.07 5.55
CA ASP A 101 -7.07 1.93 4.89
C ASP A 101 -6.89 3.02 3.82
N ILE A 102 -7.96 3.30 3.05
CA ILE A 102 -8.01 4.40 2.08
C ILE A 102 -7.90 5.76 2.78
N GLN A 103 -8.56 5.93 3.93
CA GLN A 103 -8.45 7.16 4.72
C GLN A 103 -7.02 7.44 5.20
N GLN A 104 -6.25 6.41 5.56
CA GLN A 104 -4.84 6.58 5.92
C GLN A 104 -4.03 7.15 4.76
N LEU A 105 -4.19 6.60 3.56
CA LEU A 105 -3.53 7.10 2.35
C LEU A 105 -3.93 8.56 2.06
N GLN A 106 -5.22 8.88 2.16
CA GLN A 106 -5.74 10.24 1.98
C GLN A 106 -5.12 11.24 2.96
N ILE A 107 -4.90 10.85 4.22
CA ILE A 107 -4.25 11.71 5.22
C ILE A 107 -2.85 12.12 4.75
N TYR A 108 -2.07 11.21 4.18
CA TYR A 108 -0.73 11.52 3.66
C TYR A 108 -0.77 12.39 2.41
N GLN A 109 -1.74 12.16 1.52
CA GLN A 109 -1.96 13.02 0.37
C GLN A 109 -2.31 14.46 0.79
N ASN A 110 -3.21 14.61 1.77
CA ASN A 110 -3.56 15.90 2.34
C ASN A 110 -2.37 16.58 3.04
N LYS A 111 -1.55 15.80 3.76
CA LYS A 111 -0.31 16.31 4.39
C LYS A 111 0.70 16.82 3.36
N ALA A 112 0.83 16.14 2.21
CA ALA A 112 1.68 16.59 1.12
C ALA A 112 1.13 17.88 0.51
N MET A 113 -0.17 17.93 0.23
CA MET A 113 -0.79 19.08 -0.41
C MET A 113 -0.75 20.33 0.46
N ARG A 114 -0.95 20.20 1.79
CA ARG A 114 -0.73 21.31 2.74
C ARG A 114 0.70 21.86 2.68
N CYS A 115 1.71 21.01 2.50
CA CYS A 115 3.10 21.44 2.35
C CYS A 115 3.35 22.20 1.04
N ILE A 116 2.72 21.78 -0.06
CA ILE A 116 2.81 22.43 -1.37
C ILE A 116 2.12 23.79 -1.34
N LEU A 117 0.93 23.86 -0.74
CA LEU A 117 0.09 25.05 -0.67
C LEU A 117 0.47 26.02 0.46
N ASN A 118 1.44 25.67 1.31
CA ASN A 118 1.79 26.41 2.53
C ASN A 118 0.59 26.63 3.47
N CYS A 119 -0.35 25.68 3.52
CA CYS A 119 -1.49 25.73 4.43
C CYS A 119 -1.09 25.28 5.84
N ASN A 120 -1.77 25.84 6.84
CA ASN A 120 -1.49 25.55 8.25
C ASN A 120 -1.75 24.08 8.58
N LYS A 121 -1.03 23.55 9.58
CA LYS A 121 -1.06 22.13 9.97
C LYS A 121 -2.26 21.75 10.85
N TYR A 122 -3.11 22.72 11.19
CA TYR A 122 -4.26 22.61 12.08
C TYR A 122 -5.48 23.23 11.42
#